data_AF-A0A536TKK2-F1
#
_entry.id   AF-A0A536TKK2-F1
#
_cell.length_a   1.000
_cell.length_b   1.000
_cell.length_c   1.000
_cell.angle_alpha   90.00
_cell.angle_beta   90.00
_cell.angle_gamma   90.00
#
_symmetry.space_group_name_H-M   'P 1'
#
loop_
_entity.id
_entity.type
_entity.pdbx_description
1 polymer ?
#
loop_
_entity_poly.entity_id
_entity_poly.type
_entity_poly.pdbx_seq_one_letter_code
_entity_poly.pdbx_strand_id
1 'polypeptide(L)'
;MGALRDAEATDQGPLAAINQQRLAVLRKIQPALSPSTLSDLRRDPRTAVAVSAHVRIGLSRICQDLTAKAAGDNSTEVSSATEQIEVFPVAGAPRARRKALVEDDSLAASLSSWSDPMWEVKDRSVAGLRIAATGGIGQSLSLGALVAVRQSDADAWLLGVVRRLNKVSNEEVEAGVNIIADRIVAVMLAAKRRPNEDMGYVVDGLDLSTLGDRFEGLYLPPPSRPDKPLAMKTLIVPTSEYAEGRNVILTTTNSVYTVAFRHLVEQRPDWSWATIQIVEKTARAIGSERGTPSDTG
;
A
#
# COMPACT_ATOMS: atom_id res chain seq x y z
N MET A 1 50.98 6.04 15.44
CA MET A 1 51.10 5.61 16.86
C MET A 1 50.66 6.70 17.87
N GLY A 2 49.82 7.68 17.49
CA GLY A 2 49.36 8.74 18.41
C GLY A 2 47.95 8.55 18.97
N ALA A 3 47.01 8.04 18.17
CA ALA A 3 45.58 8.00 18.53
C ALA A 3 45.17 7.00 19.63
N LEU A 4 46.05 6.04 19.99
CA LEU A 4 45.79 5.07 21.07
C LEU A 4 46.06 5.65 22.46
N ARG A 5 46.87 6.71 22.58
CA ARG A 5 47.19 7.33 23.88
C ARG A 5 46.12 8.30 24.37
N ASP A 6 45.35 8.90 23.46
CA ASP A 6 44.28 9.85 23.82
C ASP A 6 43.07 9.15 24.45
N ALA A 7 42.84 7.88 24.14
CA ALA A 7 41.74 7.10 24.72
C ALA A 7 41.96 6.81 26.22
N GLU A 8 43.20 6.52 26.65
CA GLU A 8 43.52 6.28 28.06
C GLU A 8 43.38 7.55 28.91
N ALA A 9 43.65 8.73 28.34
CA ALA A 9 43.51 10.00 29.05
C ALA A 9 42.04 10.38 29.35
N THR A 10 41.09 9.86 28.56
CA THR A 10 39.65 10.16 28.75
C THR A 10 39.04 9.37 29.92
N ASP A 11 39.74 8.34 30.40
CA ASP A 11 39.34 7.46 31.51
C ASP A 11 39.90 7.87 32.88
N GLN A 12 40.70 8.94 32.96
CA GLN A 12 41.31 9.42 34.21
C GLN A 12 40.86 10.83 34.64
N GLY A 13 39.92 11.46 33.92
CA GLY A 13 39.38 12.79 34.24
C GLY A 13 38.07 12.78 35.05
N PRO A 14 37.49 13.94 35.39
CA PRO A 14 36.19 14.04 36.09
C PRO A 14 35.01 13.41 35.31
N LEU A 15 35.20 13.12 34.01
CA LEU A 15 34.27 12.40 33.16
C LEU A 15 34.42 10.87 33.22
N ALA A 16 35.45 10.35 33.89
CA ALA A 16 35.73 8.92 34.01
C ALA A 16 34.58 8.17 34.70
N ALA A 17 34.01 8.74 35.76
CA ALA A 17 32.86 8.17 36.44
C ALA A 17 31.63 8.06 35.51
N ILE A 18 31.41 9.08 34.66
CA ILE A 18 30.31 9.10 33.68
C ILE A 18 30.56 8.06 32.58
N ASN A 19 31.80 7.95 32.09
CA ASN A 19 32.17 6.97 31.07
C ASN A 19 32.07 5.53 31.62
N GLN A 20 32.49 5.29 32.86
CA GLN A 20 32.33 4.01 33.56
C GLN A 20 30.84 3.66 33.74
N GLN A 21 30.01 4.64 34.09
CA GLN A 21 28.57 4.43 34.21
C GLN A 21 27.91 4.11 32.85
N ARG A 22 28.30 4.80 31.78
CA ARG A 22 27.87 4.50 30.40
C ARG A 22 28.31 3.10 29.97
N LEU A 23 29.55 2.73 30.22
CA LEU A 23 30.09 1.38 29.97
C LEU A 23 29.33 0.30 30.76
N ALA A 24 29.00 0.58 32.02
CA ALA A 24 28.21 -0.33 32.85
C ALA A 24 26.79 -0.52 32.31
N VAL A 25 26.15 0.56 31.82
CA VAL A 25 24.84 0.49 31.14
C VAL A 25 24.96 -0.31 29.84
N LEU A 26 25.95 -0.01 28.99
CA LEU A 26 26.22 -0.72 27.74
C LEU A 26 26.45 -2.22 27.99
N ARG A 27 27.19 -2.59 29.03
CA ARG A 27 27.39 -4.00 29.43
C ARG A 27 26.12 -4.65 29.97
N LYS A 28 25.25 -3.92 30.67
CA LYS A 28 23.96 -4.45 31.15
C LYS A 28 22.99 -4.72 30.00
N ILE A 29 23.02 -3.90 28.94
CA ILE A 29 22.21 -4.12 27.74
C ILE A 29 22.88 -5.06 26.73
N GLN A 30 24.18 -5.36 26.88
CA GLN A 30 24.94 -6.25 25.99
C GLN A 30 24.34 -7.66 25.84
N PRO A 31 23.74 -8.30 26.86
CA PRO A 31 23.03 -9.58 26.68
C PRO A 31 21.70 -9.44 25.93
N ALA A 32 21.04 -8.28 26.02
CA ALA A 32 19.83 -7.96 25.23
C ALA A 32 20.18 -7.53 23.79
N LEU A 33 21.38 -7.02 23.59
CA LEU A 33 22.04 -6.74 22.31
C LEU A 33 22.93 -7.89 21.86
N SER A 34 22.80 -9.07 22.49
CA SER A 34 23.61 -10.23 22.10
C SER A 34 23.44 -10.41 20.59
N PRO A 35 24.54 -10.48 19.85
CA PRO A 35 24.50 -10.60 18.41
C PRO A 35 24.02 -12.01 18.11
N SER A 36 22.70 -12.18 18.09
CA SER A 36 22.08 -13.06 17.12
C SER A 36 22.47 -12.50 15.76
N THR A 37 23.68 -12.85 15.30
CA THR A 37 23.98 -13.17 13.90
C THR A 37 23.22 -12.33 12.88
N LEU A 38 23.29 -11.00 12.98
CA LEU A 38 22.70 -10.08 11.98
C LEU A 38 23.44 -10.12 10.64
N SER A 39 24.55 -10.85 10.56
CA SER A 39 25.26 -11.20 9.32
C SER A 39 24.64 -12.38 8.58
N ASP A 40 23.71 -13.13 9.19
CA ASP A 40 23.07 -14.31 8.60
C ASP A 40 21.54 -14.21 8.62
N LEU A 41 21.02 -12.98 8.47
CA LEU A 41 19.73 -12.82 7.81
C LEU A 41 19.93 -13.35 6.39
N ARG A 42 19.62 -14.63 6.20
CA ARG A 42 19.61 -15.36 4.92
C ARG A 42 19.09 -14.41 3.84
N ARG A 43 19.99 -13.71 3.16
CA ARG A 43 19.60 -12.78 2.10
C ARG A 43 19.07 -13.68 1.02
N ASP A 44 17.78 -13.59 0.72
CA ASP A 44 17.20 -14.33 -0.38
C ASP A 44 18.11 -14.17 -1.60
N PRO A 45 18.41 -15.27 -2.31
CA PRO A 45 19.30 -15.20 -3.45
C PRO A 45 18.80 -14.11 -4.41
N ARG A 46 19.70 -13.17 -4.73
CA ARG A 46 19.40 -12.06 -5.62
C ARG A 46 19.81 -12.42 -7.04
N THR A 47 18.90 -12.19 -7.97
CA THR A 47 19.15 -12.32 -9.40
C THR A 47 19.35 -10.91 -9.96
N ALA A 48 20.53 -10.65 -10.53
CA ALA A 48 20.76 -9.43 -11.27
C ALA A 48 19.86 -9.42 -12.51
N VAL A 49 19.16 -8.31 -12.72
CA VAL A 49 18.25 -8.09 -13.84
C VAL A 49 18.46 -6.67 -14.36
N ALA A 50 18.16 -6.43 -15.63
CA ALA A 50 18.23 -5.10 -16.24
C ALA A 50 16.93 -4.89 -17.02
N VAL A 51 15.86 -4.62 -16.28
CA VAL A 51 14.50 -4.59 -16.81
C VAL A 51 13.87 -3.25 -16.48
N SER A 52 13.28 -2.61 -17.48
CA SER A 52 12.53 -1.37 -17.29
C SER A 52 11.30 -1.61 -16.40
N ALA A 53 10.90 -0.60 -15.63
CA ALA A 53 9.74 -0.71 -14.76
C ALA A 53 8.93 0.58 -14.73
N HIS A 54 7.63 0.42 -14.49
CA HIS A 54 6.76 1.51 -14.09
C HIS A 54 6.71 1.55 -12.57
N VAL A 55 6.97 2.72 -11.99
CA VAL A 55 6.96 2.92 -10.54
C VAL A 55 5.96 4.02 -10.19
N ARG A 56 5.09 3.72 -9.23
CA ARG A 56 4.16 4.69 -8.62
C ARG A 56 4.50 4.84 -7.14
N ILE A 57 4.64 6.08 -6.71
CA ILE A 57 5.07 6.45 -5.36
C ILE A 57 3.89 7.09 -4.62
N GLY A 58 3.60 6.61 -3.42
CA GLY A 58 2.55 7.12 -2.54
C GLY A 58 1.19 6.46 -2.78
N LEU A 59 0.44 6.32 -1.69
CA LEU A 59 -0.84 5.59 -1.65
C LEU A 59 -1.84 6.07 -2.72
N SER A 60 -2.10 7.38 -2.80
CA SER A 60 -3.12 7.93 -3.72
C SER A 60 -2.81 7.64 -5.19
N ARG A 61 -1.54 7.78 -5.61
CA ARG A 61 -1.14 7.51 -7.00
C ARG A 61 -1.27 6.02 -7.34
N ILE A 62 -0.96 5.16 -6.37
CA ILE A 62 -1.11 3.70 -6.53
C ILE A 62 -2.61 3.36 -6.69
N CYS A 63 -3.48 3.92 -5.86
CA CYS A 63 -4.92 3.69 -5.96
C CYS A 63 -5.52 4.15 -7.29
N GLN A 64 -5.10 5.32 -7.79
CA GLN A 64 -5.55 5.88 -9.07
C GLN A 64 -5.19 4.96 -10.24
N ASP A 65 -3.94 4.52 -10.34
CA ASP A 65 -3.48 3.65 -11.43
C ASP A 65 -4.15 2.27 -11.40
N LEU A 66 -4.32 1.68 -10.22
CA LEU A 66 -5.01 0.40 -10.07
C LEU A 66 -6.48 0.49 -10.46
N THR A 67 -7.15 1.60 -10.12
CA THR A 67 -8.55 1.84 -10.48
C THR A 67 -8.70 2.08 -11.99
N ALA A 68 -7.76 2.81 -12.61
CA ALA A 68 -7.76 3.04 -14.05
C ALA A 68 -7.58 1.72 -14.85
N LYS A 69 -6.71 0.82 -14.40
CA LYS A 69 -6.54 -0.51 -15.02
C LYS A 69 -7.83 -1.35 -14.93
N ALA A 70 -8.47 -1.38 -13.75
CA ALA A 70 -9.71 -2.13 -13.56
C ALA A 70 -10.86 -1.62 -14.46
N ALA A 71 -10.89 -0.33 -14.80
CA ALA A 71 -11.87 0.22 -15.74
C ALA A 71 -11.65 -0.23 -17.19
N GLY A 72 -10.39 -0.48 -17.60
CA GLY A 72 -10.05 -0.99 -18.92
C GLY A 72 -10.27 -2.51 -19.07
N ASP A 73 -10.04 -3.28 -18.01
CA ASP A 73 -10.13 -4.75 -18.00
C ASP A 73 -11.58 -5.29 -17.92
N ASN A 74 -12.58 -4.44 -17.66
CA ASN A 74 -14.02 -4.78 -17.59
C ASN A 74 -14.65 -5.26 -18.93
N SER A 75 -13.83 -5.65 -19.91
CA SER A 75 -14.25 -6.16 -21.23
C SER A 75 -14.05 -7.67 -21.41
N THR A 76 -13.55 -8.42 -20.42
CA THR A 76 -13.33 -9.88 -20.55
C THR A 76 -13.79 -10.67 -19.32
N GLU A 77 -14.35 -11.86 -19.59
CA GLU A 77 -15.32 -12.63 -18.80
C GLU A 77 -14.93 -13.17 -17.40
N VAL A 78 -16.02 -13.46 -16.69
CA VAL A 78 -16.21 -14.06 -15.37
C VAL A 78 -15.59 -15.46 -15.26
N SER A 79 -14.92 -15.75 -14.14
CA SER A 79 -14.74 -17.13 -13.68
C SER A 79 -14.90 -17.23 -12.16
N SER A 80 -15.78 -18.14 -11.77
CA SER A 80 -16.20 -18.49 -10.42
C SER A 80 -15.10 -19.19 -9.61
N ALA A 81 -14.92 -18.81 -8.34
CA ALA A 81 -14.98 -19.69 -7.15
C ALA A 81 -14.31 -19.06 -5.92
N THR A 82 -14.89 -19.42 -4.76
CA THR A 82 -14.49 -19.16 -3.36
C THR A 82 -14.70 -17.74 -2.82
N GLU A 83 -15.50 -17.66 -1.73
CA GLU A 83 -15.74 -16.47 -0.90
C GLU A 83 -14.44 -15.89 -0.29
N GLN A 84 -13.64 -15.24 -1.12
CA GLN A 84 -12.75 -14.17 -0.71
C GLN A 84 -13.47 -12.86 -0.98
N ILE A 85 -13.09 -11.78 -0.29
CA ILE A 85 -13.73 -10.48 -0.51
C ILE A 85 -13.40 -10.08 -1.95
N GLU A 86 -14.30 -10.36 -2.88
CA GLU A 86 -14.24 -9.87 -4.25
C GLU A 86 -14.59 -8.38 -4.18
N VAL A 87 -13.59 -7.57 -3.82
CA VAL A 87 -13.72 -6.11 -3.85
C VAL A 87 -13.55 -5.68 -5.30
N PHE A 88 -14.65 -5.69 -6.03
CA PHE A 88 -14.74 -4.95 -7.29
C PHE A 88 -14.88 -3.45 -6.98
N PRO A 89 -14.25 -2.56 -7.78
CA PRO A 89 -14.36 -1.12 -7.56
C PRO A 89 -15.82 -0.68 -7.63
N VAL A 90 -16.28 0.02 -6.60
CA VAL A 90 -17.63 0.59 -6.57
C VAL A 90 -17.69 1.74 -7.57
N ALA A 91 -18.38 1.53 -8.69
CA ALA A 91 -18.74 2.59 -9.62
C ALA A 91 -19.71 3.57 -8.92
N GLY A 92 -19.15 4.55 -8.23
CA GLY A 92 -19.86 5.64 -7.59
C GLY A 92 -19.42 6.98 -8.16
N ALA A 93 -19.57 7.17 -9.47
CA ALA A 93 -19.35 8.48 -10.07
C ALA A 93 -20.55 9.39 -9.77
N PRO A 94 -20.37 10.61 -9.21
CA PRO A 94 -21.36 11.65 -9.39
C PRO A 94 -21.40 11.98 -10.88
N ARG A 95 -22.61 12.02 -11.45
CA ARG A 95 -22.90 12.30 -12.86
C ARG A 95 -22.14 13.55 -13.33
N ALA A 96 -21.03 13.34 -14.02
CA ALA A 96 -20.27 14.40 -14.66
C ALA A 96 -21.12 14.98 -15.80
N ARG A 97 -21.28 16.31 -15.81
CA ARG A 97 -21.83 17.02 -16.97
C ARG A 97 -20.91 16.74 -18.16
N ARG A 98 -21.50 16.25 -19.27
CA ARG A 98 -20.81 15.95 -20.54
C ARG A 98 -19.88 17.12 -20.91
N LYS A 99 -18.59 16.88 -20.96
CA LYS A 99 -17.68 17.58 -21.87
C LYS A 99 -17.40 16.65 -23.04
N ALA A 100 -17.37 17.24 -24.22
CA ALA A 100 -17.33 16.58 -25.52
C ALA A 100 -16.12 15.63 -25.66
N LEU A 101 -16.36 14.57 -26.43
CA LEU A 101 -15.43 13.57 -26.94
C LEU A 101 -14.09 14.19 -27.39
N VAL A 102 -12.98 13.74 -26.83
CA VAL A 102 -11.62 14.07 -27.28
C VAL A 102 -10.93 12.76 -27.64
N GLU A 103 -11.02 12.35 -28.91
CA GLU A 103 -10.31 11.19 -29.48
C GLU A 103 -8.77 11.36 -29.43
N ASP A 104 -8.29 12.59 -29.25
CA ASP A 104 -6.87 12.92 -29.09
C ASP A 104 -6.26 12.37 -27.78
N ASP A 105 -7.09 12.12 -26.76
CA ASP A 105 -6.60 11.71 -25.43
C ASP A 105 -6.16 10.24 -25.43
N SER A 106 -6.74 9.39 -26.30
CA SER A 106 -6.34 7.98 -26.43
C SER A 106 -5.01 7.80 -27.17
N LEU A 107 -4.71 8.65 -28.16
CA LEU A 107 -3.41 8.66 -28.83
C LEU A 107 -2.33 9.29 -27.96
N ALA A 108 -2.66 10.37 -27.23
CA ALA A 108 -1.76 10.95 -26.22
C ALA A 108 -1.48 9.97 -25.06
N ALA A 109 -2.46 9.21 -24.59
CA ALA A 109 -2.30 8.13 -23.61
C ALA A 109 -1.44 6.97 -24.15
N SER A 110 -1.60 6.63 -25.44
CA SER A 110 -0.80 5.58 -26.09
C SER A 110 0.64 6.01 -26.40
N LEU A 111 0.87 7.29 -26.70
CA LEU A 111 2.21 7.85 -26.91
C LEU A 111 2.94 8.13 -25.59
N SER A 112 2.20 8.52 -24.54
CA SER A 112 2.76 8.67 -23.19
C SER A 112 3.09 7.33 -22.52
N SER A 113 2.44 6.23 -22.94
CA SER A 113 2.80 4.86 -22.59
C SER A 113 4.22 4.44 -23.05
N TRP A 114 4.81 5.12 -24.05
CA TRP A 114 6.17 4.86 -24.53
C TRP A 114 7.21 5.84 -24.00
N SER A 115 6.79 6.84 -23.22
CA SER A 115 7.67 7.80 -22.55
C SER A 115 7.51 7.75 -21.03
N ASP A 116 7.28 6.56 -20.47
CA ASP A 116 7.23 6.40 -19.03
C ASP A 116 8.63 6.64 -18.42
N PRO A 117 8.71 7.34 -17.27
CA PRO A 117 9.97 7.73 -16.65
C PRO A 117 10.83 6.49 -16.36
N MET A 118 12.10 6.55 -16.78
CA MET A 118 13.07 5.45 -16.83
C MET A 118 13.44 4.93 -15.43
N TRP A 119 12.57 4.11 -14.84
CA TRP A 119 12.95 3.24 -13.74
C TRP A 119 13.50 1.93 -14.30
N GLU A 120 14.51 1.40 -13.63
CA GLU A 120 15.11 0.11 -13.94
C GLU A 120 15.15 -0.74 -12.66
N VAL A 121 14.82 -2.02 -12.76
CA VAL A 121 15.12 -3.00 -11.72
C VAL A 121 16.51 -3.57 -12.02
N LYS A 122 17.47 -3.32 -11.12
CA LYS A 122 18.87 -3.78 -11.22
C LYS A 122 19.08 -5.19 -10.65
N ASP A 123 18.32 -5.54 -9.63
CA ASP A 123 18.30 -6.88 -9.06
C ASP A 123 16.96 -7.15 -8.35
N ARG A 124 16.61 -8.43 -8.23
CA ARG A 124 15.42 -8.89 -7.51
C ARG A 124 15.66 -10.15 -6.70
N SER A 125 14.93 -10.30 -5.61
CA SER A 125 14.77 -11.52 -4.82
C SER A 125 13.30 -11.72 -4.46
N VAL A 126 12.96 -12.81 -3.78
CA VAL A 126 11.58 -13.11 -3.35
C VAL A 126 11.01 -11.97 -2.48
N ALA A 127 11.80 -11.44 -1.54
CA ALA A 127 11.36 -10.40 -0.62
C ALA A 127 11.64 -8.95 -1.07
N GLY A 128 12.32 -8.70 -2.21
CA GLY A 128 12.72 -7.33 -2.51
C GLY A 128 13.27 -7.05 -3.90
N LEU A 129 13.26 -5.76 -4.23
CA LEU A 129 13.76 -5.21 -5.50
C LEU A 129 14.85 -4.18 -5.22
N ARG A 130 15.81 -4.06 -6.13
CA ARG A 130 16.64 -2.86 -6.26
C ARG A 130 16.18 -2.11 -7.49
N ILE A 131 15.61 -0.93 -7.29
CA ILE A 131 15.16 -0.04 -8.36
C ILE A 131 16.14 1.13 -8.48
N ALA A 132 16.32 1.64 -9.69
CA ALA A 132 17.08 2.84 -9.96
C ALA A 132 16.33 3.73 -10.93
N ALA A 133 16.61 5.02 -10.86
CA ALA A 133 16.04 6.04 -11.72
C ALA A 133 17.10 7.09 -12.06
N THR A 134 17.08 7.55 -13.30
CA THR A 134 17.93 8.63 -13.82
C THR A 134 17.08 9.81 -14.29
N GLY A 135 17.69 10.99 -14.49
CA GLY A 135 16.99 12.19 -14.98
C GLY A 135 16.03 12.80 -13.95
N GLY A 136 16.32 12.65 -12.66
CA GLY A 136 15.64 13.40 -11.59
C GLY A 136 14.25 12.90 -11.20
N ILE A 137 13.67 11.97 -11.97
CA ILE A 137 12.32 11.38 -11.71
C ILE A 137 12.19 10.76 -10.32
N GLY A 138 13.30 10.24 -9.79
CA GLY A 138 13.36 9.58 -8.49
C GLY A 138 13.58 10.53 -7.31
N GLN A 139 13.65 11.85 -7.52
CA GLN A 139 13.88 12.81 -6.44
C GLN A 139 12.73 12.88 -5.43
N SER A 140 11.51 12.51 -5.84
CA SER A 140 10.35 12.41 -4.93
C SER A 140 10.39 11.16 -4.03
N LEU A 141 11.32 10.24 -4.26
CA LEU A 141 11.43 9.02 -3.47
C LEU A 141 12.04 9.31 -2.09
N SER A 142 11.40 8.79 -1.06
CA SER A 142 11.84 8.92 0.34
C SER A 142 11.94 7.56 1.02
N LEU A 143 12.75 7.48 2.08
CA LEU A 143 12.80 6.29 2.92
C LEU A 143 11.45 6.06 3.60
N GLY A 144 10.93 4.84 3.53
CA GLY A 144 9.60 4.49 4.04
C GLY A 144 8.45 4.80 3.08
N ALA A 145 8.72 5.35 1.90
CA ALA A 145 7.69 5.55 0.89
C ALA A 145 7.05 4.22 0.48
N LEU A 146 5.72 4.24 0.32
CA LEU A 146 4.97 3.17 -0.30
C LEU A 146 5.14 3.27 -1.82
N VAL A 147 5.49 2.16 -2.46
CA VAL A 147 5.72 2.11 -3.91
C VAL A 147 5.04 0.91 -4.54
N ALA A 148 4.43 1.09 -5.70
CA ALA A 148 4.02 0.00 -6.58
C ALA A 148 4.98 -0.05 -7.77
N VAL A 149 5.46 -1.25 -8.11
CA VAL A 149 6.42 -1.50 -9.20
C VAL A 149 5.84 -2.55 -10.13
N ARG A 150 5.74 -2.24 -11.43
CA ARG A 150 5.39 -3.18 -12.50
C ARG A 150 6.57 -3.28 -13.45
N GLN A 151 7.13 -4.47 -13.60
CA GLN A 151 8.32 -4.71 -14.41
C GLN A 151 7.89 -4.98 -15.86
N SER A 152 8.70 -4.64 -16.86
CA SER A 152 8.33 -4.92 -18.26
C SER A 152 8.30 -6.42 -18.60
N ASP A 153 8.96 -7.25 -17.80
CA ASP A 153 8.95 -8.71 -17.92
C ASP A 153 7.86 -9.39 -17.07
N ALA A 154 7.01 -8.63 -16.36
CA ALA A 154 5.94 -9.16 -15.52
C ALA A 154 4.71 -8.22 -15.45
N ASP A 155 3.53 -8.76 -15.71
CA ASP A 155 2.32 -7.90 -15.82
C ASP A 155 1.76 -7.41 -14.47
N ALA A 156 2.12 -8.07 -13.37
CA ALA A 156 1.58 -7.81 -12.04
C ALA A 156 2.28 -6.65 -11.33
N TRP A 157 1.51 -5.87 -10.57
CA TRP A 157 2.04 -4.86 -9.66
C TRP A 157 2.57 -5.52 -8.38
N LEU A 158 3.81 -5.17 -8.02
CA LEU A 158 4.39 -5.49 -6.72
C LEU A 158 4.32 -4.25 -5.83
N LEU A 159 3.69 -4.38 -4.67
CA LEU A 159 3.67 -3.34 -3.65
C LEU A 159 4.84 -3.54 -2.68
N GLY A 160 5.54 -2.46 -2.40
CA GLY A 160 6.70 -2.47 -1.52
C GLY A 160 6.88 -1.19 -0.74
N VAL A 161 7.82 -1.25 0.21
CA VAL A 161 8.25 -0.11 1.03
C VAL A 161 9.73 0.14 0.78
N VAL A 162 10.11 1.39 0.54
CA VAL A 162 11.51 1.79 0.41
C VAL A 162 12.22 1.62 1.76
N ARG A 163 13.19 0.70 1.85
CA ARG A 163 13.98 0.44 3.07
C ARG A 163 15.41 0.95 2.99
N ARG A 164 15.89 1.22 1.78
CA ARG A 164 17.22 1.79 1.53
C ARG A 164 17.09 2.80 0.40
N LEU A 165 17.76 3.94 0.54
CA LEU A 165 17.79 5.00 -0.45
C LEU A 165 19.23 5.48 -0.60
N ASN A 166 19.73 5.53 -1.83
CA ASN A 166 21.04 6.01 -2.18
C ASN A 166 20.89 7.06 -3.28
N LYS A 167 21.11 8.33 -2.95
CA LYS A 167 21.13 9.43 -3.93
C LYS A 167 22.55 9.53 -4.49
N VAL A 168 22.77 8.89 -5.64
CA VAL A 168 24.09 8.82 -6.29
C VAL A 168 24.47 10.20 -6.84
N SER A 169 23.49 10.92 -7.41
CA SER A 169 23.63 12.31 -7.83
C SER A 169 22.29 13.05 -7.72
N ASN A 170 22.24 14.32 -8.16
CA ASN A 170 20.98 15.06 -8.27
C ASN A 170 20.04 14.46 -9.33
N GLU A 171 20.56 13.65 -10.25
CA GLU A 171 19.77 13.06 -11.33
C GLU A 171 19.60 11.55 -11.16
N GLU A 172 20.43 10.89 -10.35
CA GLU A 172 20.45 9.44 -10.19
C GLU A 172 20.14 9.02 -8.74
N VAL A 173 19.16 8.13 -8.61
CA VAL A 173 18.80 7.51 -7.33
C VAL A 173 18.71 6.00 -7.47
N GLU A 174 19.12 5.30 -6.42
CA GLU A 174 18.93 3.86 -6.26
C GLU A 174 18.20 3.59 -4.94
N ALA A 175 17.25 2.66 -4.96
CA ALA A 175 16.47 2.30 -3.79
C ALA A 175 16.33 0.79 -3.64
N GLY A 176 16.44 0.34 -2.39
CA GLY A 176 16.07 -1.01 -1.98
C GLY A 176 14.63 -1.04 -1.51
N VAL A 177 13.77 -1.71 -2.26
CA VAL A 177 12.35 -1.90 -1.97
C VAL A 177 12.15 -3.27 -1.34
N ASN A 178 11.50 -3.32 -0.18
CA ASN A 178 11.02 -4.55 0.42
C ASN A 178 9.60 -4.83 -0.05
N ILE A 179 9.37 -5.94 -0.73
CA ILE A 179 8.05 -6.34 -1.21
C ILE A 179 7.17 -6.68 0.01
N ILE A 180 5.96 -6.14 0.03
CA ILE A 180 4.98 -6.37 1.07
C ILE A 180 3.69 -6.99 0.55
N ALA A 181 3.43 -6.90 -0.76
CA ALA A 181 2.38 -7.65 -1.45
C ALA A 181 2.57 -7.77 -2.96
N ASP A 182 2.07 -8.88 -3.51
CA ASP A 182 1.96 -9.18 -4.93
C ASP A 182 0.50 -9.21 -5.42
N ARG A 183 -0.46 -9.27 -4.48
CA ARG A 183 -1.89 -9.10 -4.72
C ARG A 183 -2.39 -7.88 -3.97
N ILE A 184 -2.84 -6.89 -4.73
CA ILE A 184 -3.30 -5.61 -4.21
C ILE A 184 -4.60 -5.22 -4.89
N VAL A 185 -5.55 -4.71 -4.09
CA VAL A 185 -6.83 -4.23 -4.59
C VAL A 185 -7.04 -2.81 -4.07
N ALA A 186 -7.20 -1.85 -4.98
CA ALA A 186 -7.62 -0.51 -4.60
C ALA A 186 -9.07 -0.53 -4.13
N VAL A 187 -9.32 0.07 -2.96
CA VAL A 187 -10.64 0.07 -2.33
C VAL A 187 -11.07 1.48 -1.95
N MET A 188 -12.38 1.69 -1.99
CA MET A 188 -13.00 2.91 -1.48
C MET A 188 -13.62 2.65 -0.11
N LEU A 189 -13.13 3.38 0.89
CA LEU A 189 -13.60 3.30 2.27
C LEU A 189 -14.39 4.55 2.64
N ALA A 190 -15.25 4.43 3.64
CA ALA A 190 -15.91 5.56 4.27
C ALA A 190 -15.78 5.47 5.78
N ALA A 191 -15.61 6.61 6.46
CA ALA A 191 -15.69 6.65 7.91
C ALA A 191 -17.08 6.19 8.39
N LYS A 192 -17.16 5.33 9.42
CA LYS A 192 -18.45 4.99 10.03
C LYS A 192 -18.85 6.10 11.01
N ARG A 193 -19.93 6.82 10.71
CA ARG A 193 -20.56 7.80 11.60
C ARG A 193 -21.65 7.13 12.42
N ARG A 194 -22.01 7.74 13.55
CA ARG A 194 -23.24 7.37 14.26
C ARG A 194 -24.43 7.78 13.40
N PRO A 195 -25.49 6.96 13.32
CA PRO A 195 -26.69 7.34 12.58
C PRO A 195 -27.22 8.65 13.14
N ASN A 196 -27.53 9.58 12.24
CA ASN A 196 -28.27 10.78 12.62
C ASN A 196 -29.76 10.46 12.43
N GLU A 197 -30.52 10.46 13.53
CA GLU A 197 -31.92 10.02 13.56
C GLU A 197 -32.82 10.84 12.59
N ASP A 198 -32.40 12.05 12.23
CA ASP A 198 -33.16 12.98 11.39
C ASP A 198 -32.93 12.85 9.87
N MET A 199 -31.94 12.06 9.41
CA MET A 199 -31.56 12.00 7.98
C MET A 199 -31.27 10.56 7.51
N GLY A 200 -32.22 9.65 7.71
CA GLY A 200 -32.13 8.28 7.20
C GLY A 200 -32.55 8.16 5.73
N TYR A 201 -31.58 8.04 4.82
CA TYR A 201 -31.84 7.63 3.43
C TYR A 201 -31.06 6.34 3.14
N VAL A 202 -31.80 5.26 2.91
CA VAL A 202 -31.23 3.93 2.64
C VAL A 202 -31.20 3.68 1.14
N VAL A 203 -30.02 3.39 0.59
CA VAL A 203 -29.83 2.99 -0.82
C VAL A 203 -29.13 1.64 -0.85
N ASP A 204 -29.70 0.66 -1.53
CA ASP A 204 -29.13 -0.70 -1.65
C ASP A 204 -28.83 -1.36 -0.28
N GLY A 205 -29.65 -1.09 0.73
CA GLY A 205 -29.45 -1.58 2.10
C GLY A 205 -28.35 -0.83 2.89
N LEU A 206 -27.80 0.25 2.33
CA LEU A 206 -26.83 1.13 2.99
C LEU A 206 -27.51 2.40 3.48
N ASP A 207 -27.57 2.58 4.79
CA ASP A 207 -27.99 3.86 5.38
C ASP A 207 -26.89 4.91 5.18
N LEU A 208 -27.11 5.84 4.25
CA LEU A 208 -26.17 6.91 3.92
C LEU A 208 -25.93 7.84 5.11
N SER A 209 -26.84 7.89 6.09
CA SER A 209 -26.68 8.68 7.33
C SER A 209 -25.47 8.23 8.14
N THR A 210 -25.08 6.95 8.00
CA THR A 210 -23.96 6.33 8.72
C THR A 210 -22.62 6.47 7.99
N LEU A 211 -22.61 6.98 6.75
CA LEU A 211 -21.39 7.18 5.98
C LEU A 211 -20.82 8.58 6.23
N GLY A 212 -19.56 8.61 6.65
CA GLY A 212 -18.76 9.80 6.66
C GLY A 212 -17.93 9.98 5.39
N ASP A 213 -16.85 10.74 5.54
CA ASP A 213 -15.98 11.10 4.43
C ASP A 213 -15.33 9.84 3.84
N ARG A 214 -15.17 9.86 2.51
CA ARG A 214 -14.62 8.75 1.74
C ARG A 214 -13.13 8.94 1.51
N PHE A 215 -12.38 7.85 1.57
CA PHE A 215 -10.93 7.88 1.37
C PHE A 215 -10.42 6.55 0.80
N GLU A 216 -9.40 6.64 -0.04
CA GLU A 216 -8.82 5.50 -0.74
C GLU A 216 -7.96 4.65 0.19
N GLY A 217 -7.90 3.35 -0.08
CA GLY A 217 -6.98 2.44 0.58
C GLY A 217 -6.61 1.26 -0.31
N LEU A 218 -5.69 0.44 0.18
CA LEU A 218 -5.30 -0.82 -0.46
C LEU A 218 -5.71 -1.98 0.43
N TYR A 219 -6.52 -2.87 -0.10
CA TYR A 219 -6.80 -4.18 0.49
C TYR A 219 -5.78 -5.19 0.02
N LEU A 220 -5.14 -5.87 0.99
CA LEU A 220 -4.19 -6.95 0.73
C LEU A 220 -4.85 -8.27 1.18
N PRO A 221 -5.28 -9.13 0.24
CA PRO A 221 -5.87 -10.42 0.55
C PRO A 221 -4.79 -11.41 1.07
N PRO A 222 -5.13 -12.32 1.99
CA PRO A 222 -4.23 -13.41 2.40
C PRO A 222 -4.04 -14.46 1.28
N PRO A 223 -2.84 -15.06 1.13
CA PRO A 223 -1.57 -14.60 1.67
C PRO A 223 -1.18 -13.26 1.02
N SER A 224 -0.81 -12.28 1.85
CA SER A 224 -0.44 -10.94 1.34
C SER A 224 1.05 -10.76 1.12
N ARG A 225 1.92 -11.57 1.73
CA ARG A 225 3.38 -11.45 1.59
C ARG A 225 3.94 -12.71 0.92
N PRO A 226 4.90 -12.57 0.00
CA PRO A 226 5.49 -13.72 -0.70
C PRO A 226 6.43 -14.55 0.18
N ASP A 227 7.17 -13.91 1.10
CA ASP A 227 8.19 -14.54 1.95
C ASP A 227 7.62 -15.04 3.28
N LYS A 228 6.85 -14.18 3.95
CA LYS A 228 6.23 -14.44 5.26
C LYS A 228 4.75 -14.12 5.19
N PRO A 229 3.94 -15.01 4.59
CA PRO A 229 2.51 -14.78 4.38
C PRO A 229 1.81 -14.27 5.63
N LEU A 230 1.19 -13.11 5.53
CA LEU A 230 0.18 -12.71 6.48
C LEU A 230 -1.09 -13.49 6.15
N ALA A 231 -1.47 -14.40 7.06
CA ALA A 231 -2.72 -15.15 6.97
C ALA A 231 -3.96 -14.29 7.28
N MET A 232 -3.75 -13.05 7.75
CA MET A 232 -4.80 -12.11 8.12
C MET A 232 -5.06 -11.11 7.00
N LYS A 233 -6.31 -10.69 6.86
CA LYS A 233 -6.74 -9.61 5.98
C LYS A 233 -6.13 -8.29 6.48
N THR A 234 -5.58 -7.48 5.58
CA THR A 234 -4.98 -6.19 5.96
C THR A 234 -5.39 -5.05 5.04
N LEU A 235 -5.33 -3.82 5.55
CA LEU A 235 -5.57 -2.58 4.82
C LEU A 235 -4.39 -1.64 4.97
N ILE A 236 -4.08 -0.91 3.90
CA ILE A 236 -3.25 0.30 3.93
C ILE A 236 -4.14 1.50 3.66
N VAL A 237 -4.08 2.50 4.53
CA VAL A 237 -4.92 3.71 4.49
C VAL A 237 -4.08 4.95 4.78
N PRO A 238 -4.55 6.17 4.49
CA PRO A 238 -3.89 7.39 4.96
C PRO A 238 -3.72 7.36 6.47
N THR A 239 -2.59 7.83 6.98
CA THR A 239 -2.30 7.77 8.42
C THR A 239 -3.34 8.49 9.27
N SER A 240 -3.89 9.60 8.76
CA SER A 240 -4.99 10.34 9.39
C SER A 240 -6.26 9.52 9.55
N GLU A 241 -6.43 8.46 8.75
CA GLU A 241 -7.62 7.61 8.80
C GLU A 241 -7.47 6.42 9.75
N TYR A 242 -6.25 6.14 10.20
CA TYR A 242 -5.98 5.02 11.09
C TYR A 242 -6.15 5.39 12.57
N ALA A 243 -6.99 4.63 13.26
CA ALA A 243 -6.98 4.52 14.72
C ALA A 243 -7.41 3.08 15.08
N GLU A 244 -6.71 2.45 16.04
CA GLU A 244 -7.05 1.09 16.46
C GLU A 244 -8.49 1.02 16.99
N GLY A 245 -9.24 0.00 16.56
CA GLY A 245 -10.66 -0.17 16.89
C GLY A 245 -11.62 0.72 16.10
N ARG A 246 -11.14 1.69 15.30
CA ARG A 246 -12.01 2.51 14.45
C ARG A 246 -12.68 1.64 13.39
N ASN A 247 -13.99 1.85 13.25
CA ASN A 247 -14.82 1.21 12.24
C ASN A 247 -14.87 2.06 10.97
N VAL A 248 -14.74 1.40 9.83
CA VAL A 248 -14.89 1.97 8.49
C VAL A 248 -15.83 1.09 7.67
N ILE A 249 -16.48 1.68 6.68
CA ILE A 249 -17.34 0.96 5.76
C ILE A 249 -16.57 0.68 4.48
N LEU A 250 -16.43 -0.59 4.14
CA LEU A 250 -15.92 -1.06 2.86
C LEU A 250 -17.10 -1.50 2.00
N THR A 251 -17.32 -0.81 0.89
CA THR A 251 -18.38 -1.19 -0.06
C THR A 251 -17.75 -1.95 -1.22
N THR A 252 -18.37 -3.06 -1.60
CA THR A 252 -18.07 -3.85 -2.80
C THR A 252 -19.32 -3.89 -3.68
N THR A 253 -19.25 -4.47 -4.87
CA THR A 253 -20.42 -4.64 -5.75
C THR A 253 -21.57 -5.37 -5.04
N ASN A 254 -21.26 -6.46 -4.33
CA ASN A 254 -22.29 -7.38 -3.81
C ASN A 254 -22.51 -7.25 -2.30
N SER A 255 -21.68 -6.52 -1.58
CA SER A 255 -21.74 -6.47 -0.11
C SER A 255 -21.16 -5.18 0.46
N VAL A 256 -21.72 -4.77 1.59
CA VAL A 256 -21.19 -3.73 2.46
C VAL A 256 -20.59 -4.41 3.69
N TYR A 257 -19.37 -4.04 4.04
CA TYR A 257 -18.67 -4.56 5.21
C TYR A 257 -18.41 -3.43 6.20
N THR A 258 -18.78 -3.62 7.47
CA THR A 258 -18.16 -2.84 8.55
C THR A 258 -16.85 -3.51 8.92
N VAL A 259 -15.74 -2.78 8.82
CA VAL A 259 -14.40 -3.25 9.08
C VAL A 259 -13.80 -2.46 10.25
N ALA A 260 -13.23 -3.16 11.23
CA ALA A 260 -12.47 -2.56 12.31
C ALA A 260 -10.96 -2.67 12.03
N PHE A 261 -10.22 -1.57 12.22
CA PHE A 261 -8.76 -1.64 12.30
C PHE A 261 -8.33 -2.33 13.60
N ARG A 262 -7.34 -3.22 13.50
CA ARG A 262 -6.78 -3.97 14.62
C ARG A 262 -5.31 -3.62 14.78
N HIS A 263 -4.44 -4.63 14.81
CA HIS A 263 -3.02 -4.47 15.04
C HIS A 263 -2.33 -3.69 13.90
N LEU A 264 -1.59 -2.64 14.28
CA LEU A 264 -0.72 -1.87 13.40
C LEU A 264 0.47 -2.72 12.96
N VAL A 265 0.63 -2.93 11.65
CA VAL A 265 1.76 -3.64 11.07
C VAL A 265 2.93 -2.69 10.83
N GLU A 266 2.65 -1.53 10.23
CA GLU A 266 3.63 -0.48 9.99
C GLU A 266 2.92 0.87 9.86
N GLN A 267 3.55 1.94 10.34
CA GLN A 267 3.04 3.30 10.21
C GLN A 267 4.13 4.22 9.69
N ARG A 268 3.72 5.09 8.76
CA ARG A 268 4.51 6.17 8.17
C ARG A 268 3.72 7.48 8.26
N PRO A 269 4.34 8.64 7.96
CA PRO A 269 3.63 9.91 8.02
C PRO A 269 2.40 9.98 7.10
N ASP A 270 2.45 9.30 5.95
CA ASP A 270 1.46 9.38 4.87
C ASP A 270 0.54 8.14 4.79
N TRP A 271 0.97 6.97 5.27
CA TRP A 271 0.15 5.76 5.29
C TRP A 271 0.35 4.90 6.54
N SER A 272 -0.71 4.17 6.90
CA SER A 272 -0.71 3.16 7.95
C SER A 272 -1.15 1.82 7.37
N TRP A 273 -0.41 0.76 7.66
CA TRP A 273 -0.76 -0.62 7.35
C TRP A 273 -1.21 -1.34 8.61
N ALA A 274 -2.43 -1.87 8.61
CA ALA A 274 -3.00 -2.56 9.75
C ALA A 274 -3.73 -3.85 9.35
N THR A 275 -3.75 -4.79 10.29
CA THR A 275 -4.69 -5.91 10.23
C THR A 275 -6.11 -5.43 10.43
N ILE A 276 -7.06 -6.16 9.85
CA ILE A 276 -8.47 -5.80 9.90
C ILE A 276 -9.34 -6.98 10.33
N GLN A 277 -10.48 -6.66 10.94
CA GLN A 277 -11.52 -7.61 11.23
C GLN A 277 -12.85 -7.15 10.61
N ILE A 278 -13.54 -8.06 9.94
CA ILE A 278 -14.92 -7.83 9.52
C ILE A 278 -15.81 -7.94 10.76
N VAL A 279 -16.48 -6.83 11.09
CA VAL A 279 -17.43 -6.76 12.21
C VAL A 279 -18.82 -7.16 11.73
N GLU A 280 -19.19 -6.73 10.53
CA GLU A 280 -20.51 -6.92 9.95
C GLU A 280 -20.39 -7.04 8.43
N LYS A 281 -21.24 -7.88 7.82
CA LYS A 281 -21.40 -8.02 6.37
C LYS A 281 -22.88 -7.99 6.04
N THR A 282 -23.26 -7.06 5.16
CA THR A 282 -24.62 -6.93 4.64
C THR A 282 -24.57 -7.12 3.14
N ALA A 283 -25.36 -8.05 2.60
CA ALA A 283 -25.47 -8.22 1.15
C ALA A 283 -26.18 -7.00 0.54
N ARG A 284 -25.71 -6.53 -0.61
CA ARG A 284 -26.45 -5.54 -1.40
C ARG A 284 -27.58 -6.25 -2.13
N ALA A 285 -28.80 -5.72 -2.01
CA ALA A 285 -29.92 -6.22 -2.78
C ALA A 285 -29.64 -5.92 -4.27
N ILE A 286 -29.51 -6.97 -5.08
CA ILE A 286 -29.52 -6.82 -6.53
C ILE A 286 -30.94 -6.36 -6.87
N GLY A 287 -31.05 -5.18 -7.47
CA GLY A 287 -32.33 -4.68 -7.98
C GLY A 287 -32.94 -5.70 -8.93
N SER A 288 -33.88 -6.50 -8.43
CA SER A 288 -34.80 -7.27 -9.26
C SER A 288 -35.72 -6.27 -9.92
N GLU A 289 -35.35 -5.73 -11.08
CA GLU A 289 -36.33 -5.23 -12.05
C GLU A 289 -37.16 -6.41 -12.54
N ARG A 290 -38.12 -6.85 -11.70
CA ARG A 290 -39.25 -7.64 -12.17
C ARG A 290 -40.23 -6.66 -12.79
N GLY A 291 -40.02 -6.38 -14.07
CA GLY A 291 -41.09 -5.90 -14.94
C GLY A 291 -42.18 -6.96 -14.98
N THR A 292 -43.24 -6.79 -14.20
CA THR A 292 -44.50 -7.49 -14.42
C THR A 292 -45.06 -6.99 -15.75
N PRO A 293 -45.27 -7.84 -16.78
CA PRO A 293 -46.10 -7.43 -17.89
C PRO A 293 -47.51 -7.24 -17.33
N SER A 294 -48.00 -6.01 -17.43
CA SER A 294 -49.39 -5.68 -17.22
C SER A 294 -50.20 -6.43 -18.28
N ASP A 295 -50.96 -7.43 -17.84
CA ASP A 295 -52.04 -8.01 -18.62
C ASP A 295 -53.05 -6.91 -18.92
N THR A 296 -53.21 -6.59 -20.20
CA THR A 296 -54.29 -5.75 -20.72
C THR A 296 -54.69 -6.31 -22.08
N GLY A 297 -55.91 -6.83 -22.15
CA GLY A 297 -56.65 -7.08 -23.40
C GLY A 297 -56.86 -8.54 -23.74
#